data_AF-A0A414AYJ3-F1
#
_entry.id   AF-A0A414AYJ3-F1
#
_cell.length_a   1.000
_cell.length_b   1.000
_cell.length_c   1.000
_cell.angle_alpha   90.00
_cell.angle_beta   90.00
_cell.angle_gamma   90.00
#
_symmetry.space_group_name_H-M   'P 1'
#
loop_
_entity.id
_entity.type
_entity.pdbx_description
1 polymer ?
#
loop_
_entity_poly.entity_id
_entity_poly.type
_entity_poly.pdbx_seq_one_letter_code
_entity_poly.pdbx_strand_id
1 'polypeptide(L)'
;MRCESEKWWKNKWIRGGGWIVAVFLCCFFSQVLAFMVPSEWIENNVKDSAYELREGGTYTLAPGYRNMQSDTFTDSWMLNIASYREDKPALEKAMGNFFYDFGDMHSSEGKSGPFVSLFESTQGNDNLKSGSYSRYWHGYMFFLRVLLIFLNYSEIKMLNAFILMPSLIYLFYLFVNKMENIHNNTLKFGAGWGLILWILVINPSVISICMSYSGVIYISVLASILLLCNEKLRMEKNLTILFFVTVGMLTSFIDLLSAPLLTLGIPLIFFVILTEAKTYRKAFIDVVLPSICWGTGYAGMWSAKWILGTIILKRNVLAEAMGAATARSGIVIQEEGGIEINGLSPIMVTLRILASKPFLIIFSVTLFIILLFCIYNVIQKRKFNFLSPRNMQFLIIAIYPIIWSQVLKNHTYVHSWFTYRIWSISVFAIALFLFWGVGNINNCLNGDS
;
A
#
# COMPACT_ATOMS: atom_id res chain seq x y z
N MET A 1 -6.96 49.83 4.47
CA MET A 1 -6.31 48.53 4.79
C MET A 1 -7.31 47.42 5.15
N ARG A 2 -8.36 47.22 4.33
CA ARG A 2 -9.25 46.04 4.40
C ARG A 2 -9.73 45.75 2.98
N CYS A 3 -8.95 44.95 2.22
CA CYS A 3 -9.43 44.23 1.03
C CYS A 3 -8.40 43.31 0.34
N GLU A 4 -7.22 43.06 0.91
CA GLU A 4 -6.23 42.14 0.29
C GLU A 4 -6.16 40.75 0.92
N SER A 5 -6.73 40.55 2.11
CA SER A 5 -6.72 39.22 2.74
C SER A 5 -7.63 38.23 2.01
N GLU A 6 -8.75 38.62 1.41
CA GLU A 6 -9.69 37.69 0.77
C GLU A 6 -9.21 37.13 -0.59
N LYS A 7 -8.34 37.85 -1.31
CA LYS A 7 -7.81 37.39 -2.62
C LYS A 7 -6.68 36.38 -2.48
N TRP A 8 -5.92 36.40 -1.38
CA TRP A 8 -4.74 35.55 -1.22
C TRP A 8 -5.08 34.07 -0.98
N TRP A 9 -6.12 33.78 -0.18
CA TRP A 9 -6.56 32.39 0.05
C TRP A 9 -7.17 31.78 -1.21
N LYS A 10 -7.93 32.55 -2.00
CA LYS A 10 -8.49 32.10 -3.29
C LYS A 10 -7.38 31.61 -4.22
N ASN A 11 -6.25 32.32 -4.32
CA ASN A 11 -5.12 31.91 -5.17
C ASN A 11 -4.44 30.60 -4.73
N LYS A 12 -4.36 30.30 -3.43
CA LYS A 12 -3.79 29.03 -2.95
C LYS A 12 -4.73 27.83 -3.17
N TRP A 13 -6.03 28.01 -2.97
CA TRP A 13 -7.03 26.96 -3.22
C TRP A 13 -7.21 26.67 -4.71
N ILE A 14 -7.18 27.69 -5.57
CA ILE A 14 -7.20 27.53 -7.03
C ILE A 14 -5.94 26.77 -7.50
N ARG A 15 -4.77 27.07 -6.93
CA ARG A 15 -3.52 26.31 -7.22
C ARG A 15 -3.58 24.86 -6.73
N GLY A 16 -4.18 24.62 -5.55
CA GLY A 16 -4.36 23.27 -5.01
C GLY A 16 -5.35 22.42 -5.81
N GLY A 17 -6.49 23.01 -6.20
CA GLY A 17 -7.45 22.36 -7.10
C GLY A 17 -6.85 22.04 -8.46
N GLY A 18 -6.08 22.99 -9.04
CA GLY A 18 -5.34 22.78 -10.27
C GLY A 18 -4.34 21.62 -10.19
N TRP A 19 -3.65 21.46 -9.05
CA TRP A 19 -2.74 20.33 -8.82
C TRP A 19 -3.49 18.99 -8.80
N ILE A 20 -4.61 18.90 -8.09
CA ILE A 20 -5.41 17.66 -8.03
C ILE A 20 -5.90 17.27 -9.43
N VAL A 21 -6.39 18.25 -10.21
CA VAL A 21 -6.81 18.00 -11.60
C VAL A 21 -5.62 17.56 -12.46
N ALA A 22 -4.45 18.17 -12.30
CA ALA A 22 -3.26 17.76 -13.04
C ALA A 22 -2.85 16.32 -12.73
N VAL A 23 -2.79 15.93 -11.45
CA VAL A 23 -2.50 14.54 -11.04
C VAL A 23 -3.53 13.57 -11.63
N PHE A 24 -4.82 13.91 -11.54
CA PHE A 24 -5.89 13.10 -12.11
C PHE A 24 -5.72 12.91 -13.63
N LEU A 25 -5.48 13.99 -14.37
CA LEU A 25 -5.26 13.94 -15.82
C LEU A 25 -4.03 13.11 -16.16
N CYS A 26 -2.92 13.25 -15.43
CA CYS A 26 -1.73 12.43 -15.62
C CYS A 26 -2.04 10.94 -15.44
N CYS A 27 -2.77 10.54 -14.39
CA CYS A 27 -3.21 9.16 -14.17
C CYS A 27 -4.15 8.67 -15.28
N PHE A 28 -5.11 9.50 -15.68
CA PHE A 28 -6.07 9.15 -16.73
C PHE A 28 -5.36 8.91 -18.07
N PHE A 29 -4.52 9.85 -18.50
CA PHE A 29 -3.81 9.73 -19.76
C PHE A 29 -2.76 8.63 -19.74
N SER A 30 -2.07 8.38 -18.63
CA SER A 30 -1.14 7.24 -18.55
C SER A 30 -1.86 5.90 -18.74
N GLN A 31 -3.08 5.76 -18.21
CA GLN A 31 -3.89 4.56 -18.42
C GLN A 31 -4.28 4.39 -19.89
N VAL A 32 -4.70 5.48 -20.57
CA VAL A 32 -5.04 5.41 -22.00
C VAL A 32 -3.80 5.09 -22.84
N LEU A 33 -2.67 5.76 -22.56
CA LEU A 33 -1.39 5.52 -23.24
C LEU A 33 -0.92 4.08 -23.11
N ALA A 34 -1.17 3.42 -21.97
CA ALA A 34 -0.84 2.02 -21.79
C ALA A 34 -1.46 1.14 -22.88
N PHE A 35 -2.73 1.37 -23.23
CA PHE A 35 -3.44 0.61 -24.26
C PHE A 35 -3.26 1.14 -25.68
N MET A 36 -2.48 2.20 -25.86
CA MET A 36 -2.01 2.65 -27.18
C MET A 36 -0.70 1.97 -27.59
N VAL A 37 0.03 1.36 -26.65
CA VAL A 37 1.17 0.49 -26.98
C VAL A 37 0.65 -0.69 -27.79
N PRO A 38 1.21 -0.99 -28.98
CA PRO A 38 0.79 -2.14 -29.78
C PRO A 38 0.96 -3.46 -29.02
N SER A 39 -0.03 -4.36 -29.10
CA SER A 39 0.03 -5.64 -28.37
C SER A 39 1.07 -6.61 -28.98
N GLU A 40 1.45 -6.40 -30.23
CA GLU A 40 2.50 -7.14 -30.95
C GLU A 40 3.87 -6.89 -30.29
N TRP A 41 4.10 -5.72 -29.71
CA TRP A 41 5.40 -5.36 -29.12
C TRP A 41 5.68 -6.11 -27.82
N ILE A 42 4.63 -6.59 -27.14
CA ILE A 42 4.73 -7.30 -25.86
C ILE A 42 4.51 -8.81 -26.02
N GLU A 43 4.12 -9.27 -27.20
CA GLU A 43 3.63 -10.63 -27.46
C GLU A 43 4.58 -11.73 -27.02
N ASN A 44 5.85 -11.65 -27.43
CA ASN A 44 6.85 -12.69 -27.13
C ASN A 44 7.10 -12.77 -25.61
N ASN A 45 7.30 -11.63 -24.96
CA ASN A 45 7.53 -11.58 -23.52
C ASN A 45 6.31 -12.04 -22.72
N VAL A 46 5.10 -11.71 -23.16
CA VAL A 46 3.86 -12.24 -22.57
C VAL A 46 3.75 -13.74 -22.76
N LYS A 47 4.11 -14.28 -23.93
CA LYS A 47 4.09 -15.73 -24.20
C LYS A 47 5.06 -16.48 -23.29
N ASP A 48 6.28 -15.99 -23.13
CA ASP A 48 7.27 -16.57 -22.21
C ASP A 48 6.78 -16.50 -20.75
N SER A 49 6.18 -15.38 -20.38
CA SER A 49 5.57 -15.18 -19.05
C SER A 49 4.41 -16.15 -18.79
N ALA A 50 3.56 -16.35 -19.79
CA ALA A 50 2.42 -17.25 -19.70
C ALA A 50 2.88 -18.72 -19.55
N TYR A 51 3.95 -19.11 -20.25
CA TYR A 51 4.54 -20.43 -20.10
C TYR A 51 5.05 -20.66 -18.67
N GLU A 52 5.70 -19.69 -18.04
CA GLU A 52 6.13 -19.80 -16.63
C GLU A 52 4.95 -19.99 -15.67
N LEU A 53 3.83 -19.30 -15.91
CA LEU A 53 2.66 -19.30 -15.02
C LEU A 53 1.66 -20.44 -15.31
N ARG A 54 1.85 -21.22 -16.40
CA ARG A 54 0.85 -22.15 -16.97
C ARG A 54 0.31 -23.22 -16.03
N GLU A 55 1.15 -23.72 -15.12
CA GLU A 55 0.79 -24.79 -14.17
C GLU A 55 -0.10 -24.26 -13.03
N GLY A 56 -0.14 -22.94 -12.88
CA GLY A 56 -0.94 -22.25 -11.88
C GLY A 56 -0.54 -22.58 -10.44
N GLY A 57 -1.28 -21.98 -9.52
CA GLY A 57 -1.03 -22.13 -8.08
C GLY A 57 -0.15 -21.02 -7.53
N THR A 58 0.02 -21.01 -6.21
CA THR A 58 0.70 -19.94 -5.48
C THR A 58 2.15 -20.31 -5.20
N TYR A 59 3.09 -19.56 -5.77
CA TYR A 59 4.51 -19.74 -5.46
C TYR A 59 4.79 -19.33 -4.01
N THR A 60 5.39 -20.20 -3.21
CA THR A 60 5.71 -19.92 -1.80
C THR A 60 7.20 -20.12 -1.55
N LEU A 61 7.89 -19.05 -1.14
CA LEU A 61 9.35 -19.07 -0.90
C LEU A 61 9.75 -20.01 0.26
N ALA A 62 8.91 -20.12 1.28
CA ALA A 62 9.09 -21.05 2.39
C ALA A 62 7.79 -21.80 2.65
N PRO A 63 7.67 -23.06 2.19
CA PRO A 63 6.47 -23.88 2.39
C PRO A 63 6.03 -23.94 3.86
N GLY A 64 4.71 -23.88 4.08
CA GLY A 64 4.11 -23.85 5.43
C GLY A 64 3.97 -22.45 6.05
N TYR A 65 4.54 -21.41 5.42
CA TYR A 65 4.44 -20.02 5.90
C TYR A 65 3.59 -19.16 4.95
N ARG A 66 2.36 -18.81 5.37
CA ARG A 66 1.44 -17.98 4.56
C ARG A 66 2.02 -16.58 4.22
N ASN A 67 2.84 -16.00 5.10
CA ASN A 67 3.52 -14.73 4.84
C ASN A 67 4.61 -14.81 3.75
N MET A 68 4.94 -16.02 3.28
CA MET A 68 5.95 -16.30 2.24
C MET A 68 5.31 -16.61 0.87
N GLN A 69 4.00 -16.45 0.75
CA GLN A 69 3.21 -16.73 -0.46
C GLN A 69 3.19 -15.53 -1.41
N SER A 70 3.62 -15.75 -2.66
CA SER A 70 3.44 -14.85 -3.79
C SER A 70 2.05 -15.02 -4.41
N ASP A 71 1.47 -13.94 -4.95
CA ASP A 71 0.18 -13.95 -5.62
C ASP A 71 0.34 -13.95 -7.14
N THR A 72 0.77 -15.11 -7.64
CA THR A 72 0.85 -15.44 -9.07
C THR A 72 -0.53 -15.45 -9.75
N PHE A 73 -1.62 -15.60 -8.99
CA PHE A 73 -2.98 -15.50 -9.52
C PHE A 73 -3.27 -14.07 -9.97
N THR A 74 -3.04 -13.09 -9.10
CA THR A 74 -3.21 -11.67 -9.47
C THR A 74 -2.19 -11.24 -10.52
N ASP A 75 -0.93 -11.71 -10.45
CA ASP A 75 0.08 -11.38 -11.47
C ASP A 75 -0.32 -11.92 -12.86
N SER A 76 -0.93 -13.11 -12.94
CA SER A 76 -1.48 -13.66 -14.19
C SER A 76 -2.65 -12.83 -14.71
N TRP A 77 -3.51 -12.32 -13.82
CA TRP A 77 -4.56 -11.36 -14.16
C TRP A 77 -3.99 -10.07 -14.77
N MET A 78 -2.92 -9.54 -14.18
CA MET A 78 -2.26 -8.33 -14.67
C MET A 78 -1.74 -8.53 -16.12
N LEU A 79 -1.12 -9.68 -16.40
CA LEU A 79 -0.62 -10.03 -17.72
C LEU A 79 -1.73 -10.30 -18.74
N ASN A 80 -2.82 -10.96 -18.34
CA ASN A 80 -3.97 -11.23 -19.20
C ASN A 80 -4.65 -9.93 -19.67
N ILE A 81 -4.83 -8.96 -18.75
CA ILE A 81 -5.34 -7.64 -19.13
C ILE A 81 -4.35 -6.92 -20.06
N ALA A 82 -3.05 -7.02 -19.80
CA ALA A 82 -2.03 -6.38 -20.62
C ALA A 82 -2.01 -6.94 -22.05
N SER A 83 -2.24 -8.26 -22.20
CA SER A 83 -2.16 -8.98 -23.46
C SER A 83 -3.44 -8.95 -24.29
N TYR A 84 -4.53 -8.38 -23.77
CA TYR A 84 -5.83 -8.36 -24.44
C TYR A 84 -5.79 -7.69 -25.83
N ARG A 85 -6.27 -8.40 -26.87
CA ARG A 85 -6.06 -8.01 -28.27
C ARG A 85 -7.31 -7.62 -29.05
N GLU A 86 -8.52 -7.84 -28.52
CA GLU A 86 -9.73 -7.54 -29.29
C GLU A 86 -9.75 -6.08 -29.78
N ASP A 87 -10.32 -5.88 -30.97
CA ASP A 87 -10.41 -4.55 -31.59
C ASP A 87 -11.43 -3.69 -30.85
N LYS A 88 -10.92 -2.81 -29.98
CA LYS A 88 -11.66 -1.84 -29.20
C LYS A 88 -10.85 -0.55 -29.08
N PRO A 89 -11.49 0.63 -29.05
CA PRO A 89 -10.80 1.89 -28.82
C PRO A 89 -9.94 1.86 -27.54
N ALA A 90 -8.76 2.48 -27.57
CA ALA A 90 -7.84 2.49 -26.43
C ALA A 90 -8.50 3.06 -25.15
N LEU A 91 -9.38 4.05 -25.30
CA LEU A 91 -10.16 4.62 -24.20
C LEU A 91 -11.10 3.59 -23.55
N GLU A 92 -11.78 2.78 -24.36
CA GLU A 92 -12.63 1.70 -23.86
C GLU A 92 -11.80 0.62 -23.18
N LYS A 93 -10.65 0.24 -23.74
CA LYS A 93 -9.72 -0.72 -23.11
C LYS A 93 -9.22 -0.20 -21.75
N ALA A 94 -8.82 1.06 -21.69
CA ALA A 94 -8.37 1.73 -20.47
C ALA A 94 -9.44 1.78 -19.38
N MET A 95 -10.70 1.98 -19.76
CA MET A 95 -11.81 1.99 -18.80
C MET A 95 -12.30 0.59 -18.43
N GLY A 96 -12.33 -0.32 -19.40
CA GLY A 96 -12.84 -1.68 -19.26
C GLY A 96 -11.87 -2.64 -18.59
N ASN A 97 -10.56 -2.43 -18.76
CA ASN A 97 -9.52 -3.38 -18.34
C ASN A 97 -9.94 -4.81 -18.69
N PHE A 98 -10.18 -5.03 -19.98
CA PHE A 98 -10.68 -6.30 -20.51
C PHE A 98 -9.62 -7.40 -20.43
N PHE A 99 -10.08 -8.64 -20.35
CA PHE A 99 -9.26 -9.83 -20.22
C PHE A 99 -10.00 -11.02 -20.83
N TYR A 100 -9.27 -12.09 -21.12
CA TYR A 100 -9.86 -13.36 -21.52
C TYR A 100 -10.30 -14.16 -20.30
N ASP A 101 -11.57 -14.55 -20.26
CA ASP A 101 -12.22 -15.25 -19.15
C ASP A 101 -11.80 -16.73 -19.10
N PHE A 102 -11.61 -17.25 -17.89
CA PHE A 102 -11.20 -18.61 -17.58
C PHE A 102 -12.32 -19.46 -16.97
N GLY A 103 -13.55 -18.94 -16.85
CA GLY A 103 -14.63 -19.56 -16.07
C GLY A 103 -14.91 -21.04 -16.37
N ASP A 104 -14.75 -21.46 -17.62
CA ASP A 104 -14.98 -22.85 -18.07
C ASP A 104 -13.67 -23.63 -18.32
N MET A 105 -12.51 -23.07 -17.95
CA MET A 105 -11.19 -23.57 -18.33
C MET A 105 -10.39 -24.13 -17.16
N HIS A 106 -9.63 -25.19 -17.44
CA HIS A 106 -8.74 -25.87 -16.50
C HIS A 106 -7.37 -26.12 -17.13
N SER A 107 -6.30 -26.04 -16.32
CA SER A 107 -4.95 -26.45 -16.71
C SER A 107 -4.86 -27.98 -16.85
N SER A 108 -3.72 -28.47 -17.34
CA SER A 108 -3.39 -29.90 -17.38
C SER A 108 -3.45 -30.59 -16.01
N GLU A 109 -3.27 -29.83 -14.93
CA GLU A 109 -3.41 -30.31 -13.54
C GLU A 109 -4.83 -30.13 -12.96
N GLY A 110 -5.80 -29.73 -13.79
CA GLY A 110 -7.19 -29.52 -13.38
C GLY A 110 -7.46 -28.21 -12.64
N LYS A 111 -6.48 -27.30 -12.51
CA LYS A 111 -6.65 -26.02 -11.81
C LYS A 111 -7.31 -24.97 -12.72
N SER A 112 -8.20 -24.15 -12.16
CA SER A 112 -8.80 -23.02 -12.88
C SER A 112 -8.23 -21.69 -12.38
N GLY A 113 -8.14 -20.71 -13.28
CA GLY A 113 -7.67 -19.37 -12.96
C GLY A 113 -7.17 -18.57 -14.18
N PRO A 114 -6.80 -17.30 -13.97
CA PRO A 114 -6.38 -16.37 -15.01
C PRO A 114 -5.15 -16.84 -15.80
N PHE A 115 -4.29 -17.66 -15.17
CA PHE A 115 -3.12 -18.27 -15.82
C PHE A 115 -3.52 -19.21 -16.97
N VAL A 116 -4.68 -19.89 -16.87
CA VAL A 116 -5.18 -20.78 -17.93
C VAL A 116 -5.58 -19.96 -19.14
N SER A 117 -6.47 -18.97 -18.96
CA SER A 117 -6.89 -18.08 -20.05
C SER A 117 -5.73 -17.27 -20.64
N LEU A 118 -4.76 -16.86 -19.81
CA LEU A 118 -3.55 -16.19 -20.27
C LEU A 118 -2.76 -17.12 -21.20
N PHE A 119 -2.49 -18.34 -20.75
CA PHE A 119 -1.76 -19.33 -21.54
C PHE A 119 -2.48 -19.64 -22.87
N GLU A 120 -3.77 -19.97 -22.82
CA GLU A 120 -4.60 -20.25 -24.00
C GLU A 120 -4.59 -19.08 -25.00
N SER A 121 -4.71 -17.83 -24.51
CA SER A 121 -4.68 -16.65 -25.37
C SER A 121 -3.35 -16.50 -26.12
N THR A 122 -2.24 -16.94 -25.53
CA THR A 122 -0.92 -16.89 -26.17
C THR A 122 -0.66 -18.04 -27.14
N GLN A 123 -1.51 -19.07 -27.14
CA GLN A 123 -1.47 -20.17 -28.10
C GLN A 123 -2.33 -19.91 -29.35
N GLY A 124 -2.94 -18.72 -29.48
CA GLY A 124 -3.78 -18.37 -30.63
C GLY A 124 -5.20 -18.95 -30.56
N ASN A 125 -5.72 -19.20 -29.36
CA ASN A 125 -7.11 -19.60 -29.18
C ASN A 125 -8.03 -18.37 -29.32
N ASP A 126 -8.71 -18.26 -30.46
CA ASP A 126 -9.59 -17.12 -30.77
C ASP A 126 -11.01 -17.22 -30.16
N ASN A 127 -11.35 -18.34 -29.52
CA ASN A 127 -12.70 -18.60 -28.98
C ASN A 127 -12.85 -18.24 -27.50
N LEU A 128 -11.96 -17.39 -26.96
CA LEU A 128 -11.98 -17.02 -25.56
C LEU A 128 -13.05 -15.95 -25.29
N LYS A 129 -13.88 -16.17 -24.26
CA LYS A 129 -14.86 -15.17 -23.83
C LYS A 129 -14.14 -13.96 -23.24
N SER A 130 -14.67 -12.77 -23.50
CA SER A 130 -14.15 -11.54 -22.92
C SER A 130 -14.83 -11.19 -21.59
N GLY A 131 -14.03 -10.95 -20.57
CA GLY A 131 -14.45 -10.35 -19.32
C GLY A 131 -13.94 -8.90 -19.18
N SER A 132 -14.41 -8.20 -18.16
CA SER A 132 -13.96 -6.83 -17.86
C SER A 132 -13.73 -6.58 -16.38
N TYR A 133 -12.58 -5.99 -16.05
CA TYR A 133 -12.20 -5.60 -14.69
C TYR A 133 -12.33 -4.07 -14.48
N SER A 134 -13.47 -3.50 -14.89
CA SER A 134 -13.67 -2.05 -14.92
C SER A 134 -13.75 -1.36 -13.54
N ARG A 135 -13.87 -2.12 -12.44
CA ARG A 135 -13.99 -1.57 -11.08
C ARG A 135 -12.71 -0.91 -10.55
N TYR A 136 -11.53 -1.32 -11.03
CA TYR A 136 -10.24 -0.71 -10.67
C TYR A 136 -9.66 0.08 -11.83
N TRP A 137 -8.75 1.02 -11.50
CA TRP A 137 -8.00 1.76 -12.51
C TRP A 137 -7.00 0.88 -13.24
N HIS A 138 -6.28 0.00 -12.53
CA HIS A 138 -5.13 -0.74 -13.04
C HIS A 138 -4.00 0.19 -13.51
N GLY A 139 -3.72 1.26 -12.77
CA GLY A 139 -2.72 2.27 -13.13
C GLY A 139 -1.28 1.75 -13.25
N TYR A 140 -1.02 0.54 -12.75
CA TYR A 140 0.22 -0.18 -13.01
C TYR A 140 0.40 -0.55 -14.49
N MET A 141 -0.68 -0.57 -15.28
CA MET A 141 -0.70 -1.07 -16.66
C MET A 141 0.27 -0.32 -17.57
N PHE A 142 0.39 0.99 -17.36
CA PHE A 142 1.36 1.80 -18.09
C PHE A 142 2.79 1.27 -17.89
N PHE A 143 3.21 1.10 -16.64
CA PHE A 143 4.54 0.58 -16.31
C PHE A 143 4.71 -0.86 -16.78
N LEU A 144 3.71 -1.70 -16.56
CA LEU A 144 3.76 -3.12 -16.95
C LEU A 144 3.92 -3.28 -18.47
N ARG A 145 3.11 -2.59 -19.29
CA ARG A 145 3.20 -2.71 -20.74
C ARG A 145 4.49 -2.14 -21.29
N VAL A 146 5.00 -1.04 -20.73
CA VAL A 146 6.33 -0.51 -21.11
C VAL A 146 7.44 -1.51 -20.79
N LEU A 147 7.40 -2.14 -19.61
CA LEU A 147 8.38 -3.16 -19.23
C LEU A 147 8.28 -4.40 -20.12
N LEU A 148 7.06 -4.85 -20.45
CA LEU A 148 6.83 -6.02 -21.30
C LEU A 148 7.32 -5.86 -22.75
N ILE A 149 7.64 -4.64 -23.20
CA ILE A 149 8.32 -4.45 -24.50
C ILE A 149 9.73 -5.07 -24.45
N PHE A 150 10.38 -5.02 -23.29
CA PHE A 150 11.78 -5.39 -23.12
C PHE A 150 12.00 -6.65 -22.31
N LEU A 151 11.08 -6.96 -21.37
CA LEU A 151 11.29 -7.95 -20.32
C LEU A 151 10.08 -8.89 -20.21
N ASN A 152 10.33 -10.17 -19.95
CA ASN A 152 9.29 -11.10 -19.51
C ASN A 152 9.04 -11.01 -17.98
N TYR A 153 8.07 -11.78 -17.48
CA TYR A 153 7.66 -11.77 -16.07
C TYR A 153 8.80 -12.11 -15.10
N SER A 154 9.65 -13.08 -15.42
CA SER A 154 10.82 -13.42 -14.60
C SER A 154 11.80 -12.24 -14.49
N GLU A 155 12.07 -11.58 -15.60
CA GLU A 155 12.97 -10.44 -15.64
C GLU A 155 12.36 -9.20 -14.94
N ILE A 156 11.05 -9.01 -15.03
CA ILE A 156 10.33 -7.96 -14.29
C ILE A 156 10.43 -8.20 -12.78
N LYS A 157 10.31 -9.44 -12.30
CA LYS A 157 10.52 -9.77 -10.88
C LYS A 157 11.95 -9.43 -10.43
N MET A 158 12.95 -9.76 -11.24
CA MET A 158 14.35 -9.42 -10.95
C MET A 158 14.55 -7.91 -10.89
N LEU A 159 14.01 -7.17 -11.86
CA LEU A 159 14.08 -5.70 -11.87
C LEU A 159 13.40 -5.10 -10.64
N ASN A 160 12.22 -5.62 -10.26
CA ASN A 160 11.49 -5.19 -9.06
C ASN A 160 12.34 -5.39 -7.80
N ALA A 161 13.05 -6.52 -7.67
CA ALA A 161 14.01 -6.75 -6.59
C ALA A 161 15.16 -5.71 -6.58
N PHE A 162 15.76 -5.44 -7.76
CA PHE A 162 16.85 -4.49 -7.92
C PHE A 162 16.46 -3.03 -7.67
N ILE A 163 15.18 -2.68 -7.78
CA ILE A 163 14.70 -1.33 -7.46
C ILE A 163 14.25 -1.26 -6.00
N LEU A 164 13.50 -2.27 -5.52
CA LEU A 164 12.91 -2.26 -4.19
C LEU A 164 13.98 -2.29 -3.08
N MET A 165 14.95 -3.19 -3.17
CA MET A 165 15.96 -3.34 -2.12
C MET A 165 16.80 -2.07 -1.93
N PRO A 166 17.39 -1.45 -2.98
CA PRO A 166 18.07 -0.17 -2.85
C PRO A 166 17.16 0.96 -2.36
N SER A 167 15.88 0.99 -2.77
CA SER A 167 14.94 2.01 -2.30
C SER A 167 14.69 1.92 -0.79
N LEU A 168 14.58 0.70 -0.24
CA LEU A 168 14.45 0.47 1.20
C LEU A 168 15.73 0.84 1.96
N ILE A 169 16.90 0.49 1.42
CA ILE A 169 18.21 0.88 1.98
C ILE A 169 18.35 2.40 1.99
N TYR A 170 18.00 3.07 0.90
CA TYR A 170 18.06 4.52 0.79
C TYR A 170 17.09 5.21 1.75
N LEU A 171 15.86 4.72 1.89
CA LEU A 171 14.91 5.20 2.90
C LEU A 171 15.48 5.06 4.31
N PHE A 172 16.08 3.91 4.64
CA PHE A 172 16.71 3.69 5.94
C PHE A 172 17.86 4.67 6.18
N TYR A 173 18.76 4.84 5.21
CA TYR A 173 19.87 5.79 5.26
C TYR A 173 19.38 7.23 5.50
N LEU A 174 18.43 7.70 4.69
CA LEU A 174 17.87 9.05 4.84
C LEU A 174 17.24 9.24 6.21
N PHE A 175 16.54 8.23 6.71
CA PHE A 175 15.89 8.31 8.01
C PHE A 175 16.90 8.40 9.15
N VAL A 176 17.92 7.52 9.17
CA VAL A 176 18.96 7.55 10.19
C VAL A 176 19.67 8.90 10.22
N ASN A 177 20.06 9.42 9.06
CA ASN A 177 20.69 10.75 8.96
C ASN A 177 19.78 11.85 9.49
N LYS A 178 18.47 11.79 9.18
CA LYS A 178 17.51 12.78 9.69
C LYS A 178 17.39 12.75 11.21
N MET A 179 17.62 11.59 11.82
CA MET A 179 17.55 11.39 13.26
C MET A 179 18.83 11.79 13.99
N GLU A 180 19.94 12.12 13.32
CA GLU A 180 21.20 12.54 13.96
C GLU A 180 21.04 13.73 14.91
N ASN A 181 20.10 14.64 14.60
CA ASN A 181 19.81 15.81 15.43
C ASN A 181 19.11 15.49 16.76
N ILE A 182 18.61 14.27 16.94
CA ILE A 182 17.97 13.84 18.19
C ILE A 182 19.04 13.46 19.21
N HIS A 183 19.23 14.25 20.25
CA HIS A 183 20.30 14.01 21.23
C HIS A 183 20.12 12.72 22.04
N ASN A 184 18.91 12.17 22.10
CA ASN A 184 18.62 10.97 22.87
C ASN A 184 18.86 9.69 22.06
N ASN A 185 19.91 8.94 22.44
CA ASN A 185 20.30 7.69 21.79
C ASN A 185 19.23 6.59 21.85
N THR A 186 18.41 6.53 22.90
CA THR A 186 17.30 5.56 23.00
C THR A 186 16.23 5.85 21.95
N LEU A 187 15.91 7.13 21.72
CA LEU A 187 14.92 7.52 20.71
C LEU A 187 15.44 7.28 19.28
N LYS A 188 16.71 7.62 19.02
CA LYS A 188 17.40 7.33 17.75
C LYS A 188 17.38 5.84 17.43
N PHE A 189 17.82 5.02 18.38
CA PHE A 189 17.83 3.57 18.24
C PHE A 189 16.42 3.03 18.02
N GLY A 190 15.45 3.45 18.84
CA GLY A 190 14.07 2.99 18.76
C GLY A 190 13.39 3.31 17.44
N ALA A 191 13.69 4.48 16.87
CA ALA A 191 13.21 4.85 15.55
C ALA A 191 13.78 3.96 14.46
N GLY A 192 15.11 3.78 14.42
CA GLY A 192 15.76 2.89 13.45
C GLY A 192 15.30 1.44 13.59
N TRP A 193 15.16 0.95 14.83
CA TRP A 193 14.66 -0.40 15.11
C TRP A 193 13.20 -0.57 14.66
N GLY A 194 12.34 0.41 14.93
CA GLY A 194 10.96 0.41 14.44
C GLY A 194 10.88 0.31 12.92
N LEU A 195 11.75 1.03 12.20
CA LEU A 195 11.82 0.96 10.74
C LEU A 195 12.29 -0.43 10.26
N ILE A 196 13.27 -1.04 10.92
CA ILE A 196 13.72 -2.41 10.63
C ILE A 196 12.56 -3.39 10.82
N LEU A 197 11.81 -3.29 11.91
CA LEU A 197 10.66 -4.16 12.16
C LEU A 197 9.59 -4.00 11.08
N TRP A 198 9.32 -2.78 10.63
CA TRP A 198 8.42 -2.55 9.49
C TRP A 198 8.92 -3.28 8.23
N ILE A 199 10.19 -3.12 7.85
CA ILE A 199 10.80 -3.77 6.69
C ILE A 199 10.68 -5.30 6.81
N LEU A 200 10.98 -5.87 7.97
CA LEU A 200 10.89 -7.32 8.17
C LEU A 200 9.45 -7.84 8.05
N VAL A 201 8.47 -7.11 8.59
CA VAL A 201 7.06 -7.54 8.56
C VAL A 201 6.44 -7.40 7.17
N ILE A 202 6.76 -6.36 6.39
CA ILE A 202 6.26 -6.27 5.01
C ILE A 202 6.82 -7.38 4.11
N ASN A 203 7.94 -8.00 4.51
CA ASN A 203 8.58 -9.11 3.83
C ASN A 203 8.96 -8.77 2.36
N PRO A 204 10.03 -7.97 2.16
CA PRO A 204 10.45 -7.52 0.83
C PRO A 204 10.86 -8.67 -0.09
N SER A 205 11.27 -9.82 0.45
CA SER A 205 11.63 -11.00 -0.36
C SER A 205 10.46 -11.48 -1.20
N VAL A 206 9.24 -11.50 -0.63
CA VAL A 206 8.01 -11.86 -1.38
C VAL A 206 7.57 -10.73 -2.29
N ILE A 207 7.64 -9.48 -1.82
CA ILE A 207 7.25 -8.31 -2.63
C ILE A 207 8.13 -8.20 -3.89
N SER A 208 9.40 -8.55 -3.79
CA SER A 208 10.36 -8.51 -4.89
C SER A 208 9.96 -9.43 -6.04
N ILE A 209 9.30 -10.55 -5.74
CA ILE A 209 8.92 -11.57 -6.73
C ILE A 209 7.41 -11.58 -7.05
N CYS A 210 6.69 -10.52 -6.67
CA CYS A 210 5.25 -10.40 -6.88
C CYS A 210 4.87 -8.98 -7.30
N MET A 211 4.40 -8.83 -8.54
CA MET A 211 4.13 -7.50 -9.12
C MET A 211 2.93 -6.83 -8.45
N SER A 212 1.90 -7.61 -8.15
CA SER A 212 0.67 -7.11 -7.53
C SER A 212 0.88 -6.49 -6.15
N TYR A 213 1.96 -6.85 -5.43
CA TYR A 213 2.29 -6.28 -4.13
C TYR A 213 3.16 -5.03 -4.20
N SER A 214 3.95 -4.84 -5.26
CA SER A 214 5.03 -3.85 -5.27
C SER A 214 4.52 -2.40 -5.34
N GLY A 215 3.42 -2.16 -6.07
CA GLY A 215 2.88 -0.81 -6.29
C GLY A 215 2.62 -0.02 -5.01
N VAL A 216 1.93 -0.62 -4.04
CA VAL A 216 1.65 0.05 -2.74
C VAL A 216 2.91 0.29 -1.91
N ILE A 217 3.90 -0.59 -2.02
CA ILE A 217 5.16 -0.46 -1.28
C ILE A 217 5.99 0.67 -1.89
N TYR A 218 6.06 0.77 -3.22
CA TYR A 218 6.71 1.90 -3.88
C TYR A 218 6.09 3.22 -3.50
N ILE A 219 4.75 3.34 -3.50
CA ILE A 219 4.07 4.57 -3.07
C ILE A 219 4.41 4.90 -1.61
N SER A 220 4.36 3.91 -0.72
CA SER A 220 4.69 4.09 0.70
C SER A 220 6.13 4.55 0.91
N VAL A 221 7.10 3.95 0.21
CA VAL A 221 8.53 4.28 0.29
C VAL A 221 8.79 5.67 -0.29
N LEU A 222 8.29 5.96 -1.50
CA LEU A 222 8.47 7.26 -2.16
C LEU A 222 7.84 8.39 -1.36
N ALA A 223 6.61 8.20 -0.84
CA ALA A 223 5.97 9.18 0.02
C ALA A 223 6.80 9.46 1.29
N SER A 224 7.37 8.41 1.90
CA SER A 224 8.24 8.56 3.08
C SER A 224 9.55 9.28 2.75
N ILE A 225 10.19 8.98 1.62
CA ILE A 225 11.40 9.68 1.13
C ILE A 225 11.09 11.16 0.89
N LEU A 226 10.00 11.48 0.20
CA LEU A 226 9.60 12.87 -0.06
C LEU A 226 9.36 13.64 1.24
N LEU A 227 8.73 13.02 2.23
CA LEU A 227 8.57 13.63 3.56
C LEU A 227 9.90 13.83 4.28
N LEU A 228 10.89 12.95 4.11
CA LEU A 228 12.22 13.13 4.71
C LEU A 228 12.99 14.28 4.06
N CYS A 229 12.97 14.33 2.73
CA CYS A 229 13.72 15.30 1.93
C CYS A 229 13.11 16.70 1.90
N ASN A 230 11.78 16.84 2.01
CA ASN A 230 11.11 18.12 1.82
C ASN A 230 10.42 18.62 3.09
N GLU A 231 11.04 19.61 3.74
CA GLU A 231 10.50 20.22 4.95
C GLU A 231 9.20 20.99 4.75
N LYS A 232 9.01 21.61 3.58
CA LYS A 232 7.77 22.35 3.29
C LYS A 232 6.55 21.43 3.30
N LEU A 233 6.68 20.18 2.87
CA LEU A 233 5.60 19.19 2.95
C LEU A 233 5.17 18.92 4.40
N ARG A 234 6.06 19.12 5.38
CA ARG A 234 5.78 18.90 6.80
C ARG A 234 5.28 20.16 7.51
N MET A 235 5.83 21.31 7.14
CA MET A 235 5.61 22.57 7.85
C MET A 235 4.46 23.41 7.27
N GLU A 236 4.21 23.31 5.96
CA GLU A 236 3.14 24.05 5.30
C GLU A 236 1.85 23.22 5.24
N LYS A 237 0.87 23.54 6.10
CA LYS A 237 -0.40 22.82 6.20
C LYS A 237 -1.07 22.51 4.85
N ASN A 238 -1.10 23.47 3.93
CA ASN A 238 -1.74 23.26 2.62
C ASN A 238 -0.97 22.26 1.75
N LEU A 239 0.38 22.27 1.81
CA LEU A 239 1.19 21.30 1.08
C LEU A 239 1.08 19.91 1.71
N THR A 240 1.01 19.81 3.04
CA THR A 240 0.74 18.55 3.73
C THR A 240 -0.60 17.95 3.29
N ILE A 241 -1.66 18.77 3.24
CA ILE A 241 -2.98 18.36 2.77
C ILE A 241 -2.90 17.83 1.33
N LEU A 242 -2.35 18.62 0.40
CA LEU A 242 -2.23 18.24 -1.01
C LEU A 242 -1.38 16.97 -1.19
N PHE A 243 -0.32 16.84 -0.39
CA PHE A 243 0.54 15.66 -0.40
C PHE A 243 -0.24 14.40 -0.04
N PHE A 244 -0.94 14.37 1.10
CA PHE A 244 -1.69 13.18 1.51
C PHE A 244 -2.88 12.88 0.57
N VAL A 245 -3.57 13.90 0.03
CA VAL A 245 -4.57 13.71 -1.04
C VAL A 245 -3.93 13.03 -2.25
N THR A 246 -2.77 13.53 -2.71
CA THR A 246 -2.05 12.97 -3.87
C THR A 246 -1.64 11.52 -3.63
N VAL A 247 -1.10 11.19 -2.45
CA VAL A 247 -0.74 9.82 -2.09
C VAL A 247 -1.96 8.90 -2.11
N GLY A 248 -3.10 9.35 -1.59
CA GLY A 248 -4.37 8.61 -1.65
C GLY A 248 -4.85 8.37 -3.09
N MET A 249 -4.79 9.38 -3.95
CA MET A 249 -5.13 9.26 -5.37
C MET A 249 -4.24 8.23 -6.08
N LEU A 250 -2.92 8.33 -5.91
CA LEU A 250 -1.97 7.41 -6.53
C LEU A 250 -2.15 5.98 -6.03
N THR A 251 -2.51 5.82 -4.75
CA THR A 251 -2.78 4.51 -4.16
C THR A 251 -4.01 3.88 -4.82
N SER A 252 -5.14 4.61 -4.91
CA SER A 252 -6.35 4.11 -5.57
C SER A 252 -6.14 3.84 -7.07
N PHE A 253 -5.28 4.61 -7.72
CA PHE A 253 -4.94 4.43 -9.13
C PHE A 253 -4.17 3.13 -9.38
N ILE A 254 -3.16 2.82 -8.55
CA ILE A 254 -2.27 1.67 -8.74
C ILE A 254 -2.81 0.39 -8.10
N ASP A 255 -3.39 0.49 -6.91
CA ASP A 255 -3.66 -0.66 -6.04
C ASP A 255 -4.90 -1.46 -6.45
N LEU A 256 -4.83 -2.78 -6.22
CA LEU A 256 -5.92 -3.73 -6.40
C LEU A 256 -6.51 -4.20 -5.06
N LEU A 257 -6.44 -3.34 -4.03
CA LEU A 257 -6.76 -3.66 -2.64
C LEU A 257 -5.77 -4.66 -2.03
N SER A 258 -4.46 -4.42 -2.17
CA SER A 258 -3.41 -5.30 -1.61
C SER A 258 -3.12 -4.98 -0.14
N ALA A 259 -2.44 -3.86 0.11
CA ALA A 259 -2.18 -3.29 1.43
C ALA A 259 -2.15 -1.74 1.39
N PRO A 260 -3.17 -1.08 0.84
CA PRO A 260 -3.15 0.36 0.55
C PRO A 260 -2.91 1.22 1.79
N LEU A 261 -3.34 0.76 2.97
CA LEU A 261 -3.17 1.47 4.23
C LEU A 261 -1.70 1.78 4.56
N LEU A 262 -0.74 1.00 4.03
CA LEU A 262 0.70 1.27 4.19
C LEU A 262 1.10 2.64 3.63
N THR A 263 0.50 3.05 2.51
CA THR A 263 0.75 4.35 1.86
C THR A 263 0.31 5.53 2.70
N LEU A 264 -0.57 5.31 3.69
CA LEU A 264 -0.94 6.31 4.70
C LEU A 264 -0.09 6.14 5.96
N GLY A 265 -0.17 4.96 6.59
CA GLY A 265 0.33 4.74 7.94
C GLY A 265 1.83 4.97 8.07
N ILE A 266 2.62 4.52 7.09
CA ILE A 266 4.08 4.64 7.14
C ILE A 266 4.54 6.08 6.92
N PRO A 267 4.12 6.79 5.84
CA PRO A 267 4.40 8.22 5.71
C PRO A 267 3.89 9.05 6.90
N LEU A 268 2.75 8.69 7.48
CA LEU A 268 2.21 9.38 8.64
C LEU A 268 3.07 9.19 9.90
N ILE A 269 3.64 7.99 10.12
CA ILE A 269 4.64 7.75 11.19
C ILE A 269 5.84 8.67 10.99
N PHE A 270 6.41 8.75 9.78
CA PHE A 270 7.50 9.67 9.50
C PHE A 270 7.10 11.13 9.74
N PHE A 271 5.91 11.53 9.31
CA PHE A 271 5.39 12.88 9.52
C PHE A 271 5.32 13.24 11.03
N VAL A 272 4.79 12.36 11.89
CA VAL A 272 4.68 12.65 13.34
C VAL A 272 6.00 12.55 14.09
N ILE A 273 6.98 11.77 13.62
CA ILE A 273 8.34 11.76 14.17
C ILE A 273 9.04 13.09 13.88
N LEU A 274 8.88 13.58 12.65
CA LEU A 274 9.58 14.76 12.12
C LEU A 274 8.88 16.09 12.46
N THR A 275 7.70 16.05 13.08
CA THR A 275 6.95 17.23 13.51
C THR A 275 6.71 17.20 15.02
N GLU A 276 6.62 18.37 15.63
CA GLU A 276 6.37 18.48 17.06
C GLU A 276 4.90 18.77 17.36
N ALA A 277 4.31 17.94 18.22
CA ALA A 277 3.01 18.18 18.80
C ALA A 277 3.13 18.60 20.26
N LYS A 278 2.98 19.90 20.54
CA LYS A 278 3.06 20.46 21.91
C LYS A 278 1.82 20.15 22.77
N THR A 279 0.70 19.80 22.15
CA THR A 279 -0.57 19.54 22.84
C THR A 279 -1.23 18.27 22.30
N TYR A 280 -2.04 17.60 23.12
CA TYR A 280 -2.84 16.45 22.68
C TYR A 280 -3.79 16.80 21.52
N ARG A 281 -4.41 17.98 21.55
CA ARG A 281 -5.25 18.44 20.43
C ARG A 281 -4.47 18.51 19.11
N LYS A 282 -3.26 19.09 19.14
CA LYS A 282 -2.40 19.16 17.96
C LYS A 282 -1.97 17.78 17.50
N ALA A 283 -1.54 16.91 18.43
CA ALA A 283 -1.20 15.53 18.15
C ALA A 283 -2.33 14.77 17.44
N PHE A 284 -3.56 14.90 17.93
CA PHE A 284 -4.75 14.30 17.31
C PHE A 284 -4.98 14.84 15.89
N ILE A 285 -4.94 16.16 15.70
CA ILE A 285 -5.13 16.80 14.39
C ILE A 285 -4.05 16.36 13.39
N ASP A 286 -2.80 16.26 13.83
CA ASP A 286 -1.65 15.87 13.00
C ASP A 286 -1.72 14.42 12.53
N VAL A 287 -2.58 13.60 13.13
CA VAL A 287 -2.86 12.23 12.70
C VAL A 287 -4.14 12.17 11.87
N VAL A 288 -5.22 12.79 12.33
CA VAL A 288 -6.55 12.66 11.72
C VAL A 288 -6.68 13.46 10.42
N LEU A 289 -6.14 14.69 10.36
CA LEU A 289 -6.29 15.53 9.16
C LEU A 289 -5.59 14.91 7.94
N PRO A 290 -4.30 14.49 8.01
CA PRO A 290 -3.67 13.77 6.92
C PRO A 290 -4.41 12.50 6.49
N SER A 291 -4.96 11.73 7.45
CA SER A 291 -5.72 10.51 7.16
C SER A 291 -7.01 10.80 6.39
N ILE A 292 -7.75 11.84 6.77
CA ILE A 292 -8.94 12.28 6.02
C ILE A 292 -8.54 12.75 4.61
N CYS A 293 -7.43 13.47 4.49
CA CYS A 293 -6.92 13.92 3.19
C CYS A 293 -6.57 12.74 2.27
N TRP A 294 -5.84 11.75 2.79
CA TRP A 294 -5.54 10.52 2.07
C TRP A 294 -6.81 9.77 1.69
N GLY A 295 -7.76 9.61 2.62
CA GLY A 295 -9.04 8.96 2.37
C GLY A 295 -9.86 9.68 1.29
N THR A 296 -9.84 11.01 1.28
CA THR A 296 -10.51 11.83 0.25
C THR A 296 -9.90 11.61 -1.12
N GLY A 297 -8.57 11.60 -1.23
CA GLY A 297 -7.89 11.29 -2.49
C GLY A 297 -8.16 9.88 -2.98
N TYR A 298 -8.12 8.89 -2.06
CA TYR A 298 -8.36 7.49 -2.37
C TYR A 298 -9.80 7.22 -2.84
N ALA A 299 -10.80 7.67 -2.07
CA ALA A 299 -12.20 7.50 -2.43
C ALA A 299 -12.61 8.34 -3.65
N GLY A 300 -12.07 9.55 -3.78
CA GLY A 300 -12.32 10.42 -4.93
C GLY A 300 -11.83 9.80 -6.24
N MET A 301 -10.63 9.19 -6.23
CA MET A 301 -10.08 8.54 -7.41
C MET A 301 -10.87 7.29 -7.82
N TRP A 302 -11.33 6.46 -6.88
CA TRP A 302 -12.25 5.35 -7.19
C TRP A 302 -13.58 5.85 -7.75
N SER A 303 -14.17 6.87 -7.14
CA SER A 303 -15.43 7.45 -7.61
C SER A 303 -15.31 7.93 -9.06
N ALA A 304 -14.18 8.57 -9.40
CA ALA A 304 -13.89 8.97 -10.76
C ALA A 304 -13.83 7.77 -11.73
N LYS A 305 -13.24 6.63 -11.33
CA LYS A 305 -13.23 5.41 -12.15
C LYS A 305 -14.64 4.94 -12.47
N TRP A 306 -15.48 4.85 -11.45
CA TRP A 306 -16.80 4.26 -11.58
C TRP A 306 -17.73 5.14 -12.42
N ILE A 307 -17.65 6.46 -12.23
CA ILE A 307 -18.42 7.43 -13.02
C ILE A 307 -17.95 7.41 -14.48
N LEU A 308 -16.64 7.56 -14.73
CA LEU A 308 -16.12 7.57 -16.10
C LEU A 308 -16.31 6.22 -16.80
N GLY A 309 -16.09 5.11 -16.10
CA GLY A 309 -16.35 3.77 -16.61
C GLY A 309 -17.82 3.59 -16.99
N THR A 310 -18.75 4.12 -16.20
CA THR A 310 -20.18 4.06 -16.51
C THR A 310 -20.52 4.82 -17.79
N ILE A 311 -19.97 6.02 -17.94
CA ILE A 311 -20.22 6.88 -19.12
C ILE A 311 -19.57 6.28 -20.38
N ILE A 312 -18.30 5.89 -20.30
CA ILE A 312 -17.50 5.45 -21.45
C ILE A 312 -17.93 4.05 -21.91
N LEU A 313 -18.11 3.10 -20.98
CA LEU A 313 -18.49 1.72 -21.32
C LEU A 313 -19.99 1.54 -21.52
N LYS A 314 -20.79 2.59 -21.29
CA LYS A 314 -22.26 2.59 -21.42
C LYS A 314 -22.95 1.46 -20.64
N ARG A 315 -22.41 1.11 -19.47
CA ARG A 315 -22.97 0.10 -18.55
C ARG A 315 -22.77 0.53 -17.11
N ASN A 316 -23.52 -0.03 -16.16
CA ASN A 316 -23.53 0.45 -14.78
C ASN A 316 -22.34 -0.06 -13.94
N VAL A 317 -21.13 0.45 -14.22
CA VAL A 317 -19.90 0.13 -13.47
C VAL A 317 -20.01 0.55 -12.00
N LEU A 318 -20.77 1.62 -11.71
CA LEU A 318 -21.02 2.07 -10.34
C LEU A 318 -21.77 1.01 -9.51
N ALA A 319 -22.81 0.38 -10.07
CA ALA A 319 -23.51 -0.72 -9.41
C ALA A 319 -22.61 -1.94 -9.22
N GLU A 320 -21.83 -2.32 -10.23
CA GLU A 320 -20.85 -3.42 -10.13
C GLU A 320 -19.84 -3.17 -8.99
N ALA A 321 -19.31 -1.94 -8.91
CA ALA A 321 -18.34 -1.56 -7.89
C ALA A 321 -18.94 -1.53 -6.48
N MET A 322 -20.16 -1.02 -6.30
CA MET A 322 -20.86 -1.05 -5.01
C MET A 322 -21.18 -2.47 -4.56
N GLY A 323 -21.59 -3.35 -5.48
CA GLY A 323 -21.78 -4.77 -5.20
C GLY A 323 -20.50 -5.44 -4.71
N ALA A 324 -19.38 -5.19 -5.41
CA ALA A 324 -18.07 -5.69 -5.01
C ALA A 324 -17.60 -5.12 -3.65
N ALA A 325 -17.78 -3.82 -3.41
CA ALA A 325 -17.43 -3.18 -2.13
C ALA A 325 -18.22 -3.79 -0.97
N THR A 326 -19.53 -4.00 -1.17
CA THR A 326 -20.42 -4.64 -0.19
C THR A 326 -19.96 -6.06 0.12
N ALA A 327 -19.63 -6.86 -0.92
CA ALA A 327 -19.09 -8.20 -0.75
C ALA A 327 -17.78 -8.22 0.06
N ARG A 328 -16.86 -7.28 -0.21
CA ARG A 328 -15.57 -7.16 0.50
C ARG A 328 -15.70 -6.70 1.95
N SER A 329 -16.73 -5.92 2.28
CA SER A 329 -17.10 -5.55 3.66
C SER A 329 -17.98 -6.58 4.37
N GLY A 330 -18.55 -7.53 3.62
CA GLY A 330 -19.55 -8.48 4.09
C GLY A 330 -19.03 -9.44 5.16
N ILE A 331 -19.97 -10.11 5.80
CA ILE A 331 -19.69 -11.14 6.82
C ILE A 331 -19.83 -12.56 6.28
N VAL A 332 -20.35 -12.75 5.06
CA VAL A 332 -20.55 -14.08 4.46
C VAL A 332 -19.46 -14.33 3.43
N ILE A 333 -18.81 -15.48 3.49
CA ILE A 333 -17.85 -15.93 2.49
C ILE A 333 -18.60 -16.82 1.48
N GLN A 334 -19.08 -16.21 0.41
CA GLN A 334 -19.81 -16.94 -0.64
C GLN A 334 -18.94 -18.01 -1.32
N GLU A 335 -17.64 -17.74 -1.47
CA GLU A 335 -16.65 -18.64 -2.07
C GLU A 335 -16.33 -19.88 -1.19
N GLU A 336 -16.66 -19.86 0.11
CA GLU A 336 -16.44 -20.97 1.05
C GLU A 336 -17.76 -21.53 1.59
N GLY A 337 -18.81 -21.60 0.76
CA GLY A 337 -20.06 -22.24 1.15
C GLY A 337 -20.90 -21.47 2.19
N GLY A 338 -20.71 -20.15 2.30
CA GLY A 338 -21.54 -19.29 3.14
C GLY A 338 -21.10 -19.19 4.60
N ILE A 339 -19.83 -19.50 4.92
CA ILE A 339 -19.30 -19.36 6.28
C ILE A 339 -19.44 -17.90 6.75
N GLU A 340 -19.98 -17.73 7.96
CA GLU A 340 -20.07 -16.44 8.64
C GLU A 340 -18.76 -16.07 9.33
N ILE A 341 -18.31 -14.84 9.10
CA ILE A 341 -17.13 -14.25 9.69
C ILE A 341 -17.50 -13.70 11.08
N ASN A 342 -17.04 -14.41 12.12
CA ASN A 342 -17.08 -13.91 13.50
C ASN A 342 -16.37 -12.54 13.62
N GLY A 343 -16.89 -11.63 14.44
CA GLY A 343 -16.49 -10.22 14.43
C GLY A 343 -14.98 -9.93 14.54
N LEU A 344 -14.22 -10.75 15.28
CA LEU A 344 -12.76 -10.60 15.43
C LEU A 344 -11.94 -11.54 14.54
N SER A 345 -12.55 -12.46 13.79
CA SER A 345 -11.82 -13.47 13.03
C SER A 345 -10.88 -12.88 11.95
N PRO A 346 -11.19 -11.77 11.24
CA PRO A 346 -10.26 -11.20 10.26
C PRO A 346 -8.95 -10.72 10.91
N ILE A 347 -9.05 -10.15 12.11
CA ILE A 347 -7.90 -9.74 12.93
C ILE A 347 -7.12 -10.99 13.36
N MET A 348 -7.80 -12.02 13.86
CA MET A 348 -7.12 -13.22 14.37
C MET A 348 -6.39 -13.99 13.27
N VAL A 349 -6.94 -14.10 12.07
CA VAL A 349 -6.28 -14.81 10.95
C VAL A 349 -4.99 -14.09 10.54
N THR A 350 -5.01 -12.75 10.46
CA THR A 350 -3.80 -11.98 10.13
C THR A 350 -2.78 -11.97 11.26
N LEU A 351 -3.22 -11.91 12.53
CA LEU A 351 -2.32 -12.04 13.69
C LEU A 351 -1.69 -13.43 13.80
N ARG A 352 -2.39 -14.51 13.41
CA ARG A 352 -1.80 -15.86 13.37
C ARG A 352 -0.62 -15.97 12.41
N ILE A 353 -0.63 -15.20 11.32
CA ILE A 353 0.51 -15.11 10.39
C ILE A 353 1.71 -14.45 11.09
N LEU A 354 1.46 -13.39 11.86
CA LEU A 354 2.46 -12.72 12.69
C LEU A 354 2.91 -13.55 13.90
N ALA A 355 2.15 -14.58 14.29
CA ALA A 355 2.51 -15.53 15.32
C ALA A 355 3.37 -16.71 14.80
N SER A 356 3.92 -16.60 13.59
CA SER A 356 4.90 -17.57 13.08
C SER A 356 6.22 -17.48 13.87
N LYS A 357 6.93 -18.61 14.00
CA LYS A 357 8.16 -18.71 14.81
C LYS A 357 9.19 -17.61 14.51
N PRO A 358 9.50 -17.26 13.24
CA PRO A 358 10.47 -16.20 12.95
C PRO A 358 10.04 -14.83 13.50
N PHE A 359 8.77 -14.45 13.34
CA PHE A 359 8.27 -13.18 13.89
C PHE A 359 8.21 -13.19 15.42
N LEU A 360 7.84 -14.31 16.05
CA LEU A 360 7.88 -14.43 17.51
C LEU A 360 9.30 -14.25 18.07
N ILE A 361 10.32 -14.76 17.39
CA ILE A 361 11.73 -14.53 17.76
C ILE A 361 12.06 -13.04 17.65
N ILE A 362 11.73 -12.39 16.53
CA ILE A 362 11.99 -10.95 16.32
C ILE A 362 11.29 -10.09 17.38
N PHE A 363 10.03 -10.39 17.72
CA PHE A 363 9.29 -9.69 18.76
C PHE A 363 9.87 -9.95 20.15
N SER A 364 10.29 -11.18 20.45
CA SER A 364 10.94 -11.51 21.73
C SER A 364 12.27 -10.76 21.89
N VAL A 365 13.08 -10.70 20.83
CA VAL A 365 14.33 -9.91 20.81
C VAL A 365 14.04 -8.42 21.02
N THR A 366 13.01 -7.89 20.36
CA THR A 366 12.58 -6.50 20.54
C THR A 366 12.19 -6.20 21.98
N LEU A 367 11.37 -7.05 22.59
CA LEU A 367 10.97 -6.92 24.00
C LEU A 367 12.17 -7.01 24.93
N PHE A 368 13.11 -7.90 24.66
CA PHE A 368 14.36 -8.02 25.42
C PHE A 368 15.21 -6.75 25.32
N ILE A 369 15.38 -6.17 24.12
CA ILE A 369 16.10 -4.91 23.93
C ILE A 369 15.42 -3.77 24.70
N ILE A 370 14.08 -3.67 24.63
CA ILE A 370 13.32 -2.66 25.38
C ILE A 370 13.52 -2.83 26.88
N LEU A 371 13.50 -4.07 27.38
CA LEU A 371 13.79 -4.38 28.79
C LEU A 371 15.18 -3.89 29.20
N LEU A 372 16.21 -4.12 28.36
CA LEU A 372 17.56 -3.61 28.63
C LEU A 372 17.60 -2.08 28.70
N PHE A 373 16.89 -1.37 27.82
CA PHE A 373 16.78 0.09 27.89
C PHE A 373 16.01 0.57 29.13
N CYS A 374 14.96 -0.13 29.53
CA CYS A 374 14.24 0.15 30.79
C CYS A 374 15.19 0.02 31.99
N ILE A 375 15.93 -1.10 32.08
CA ILE A 375 16.90 -1.35 33.16
C ILE A 375 17.98 -0.26 33.16
N TYR A 376 18.58 0.03 32.00
CA TYR A 376 19.58 1.09 31.86
C TYR A 376 19.03 2.44 32.36
N ASN A 377 17.84 2.84 31.93
CA ASN A 377 17.25 4.11 32.34
C ASN A 377 16.87 4.15 33.83
N VAL A 378 16.44 3.02 34.43
CA VAL A 378 16.23 2.92 35.89
C VAL A 378 17.55 3.09 36.65
N ILE A 379 18.63 2.44 36.19
CA ILE A 379 19.98 2.61 36.77
C ILE A 379 20.43 4.07 36.69
N GLN A 380 20.16 4.73 35.56
CA GLN A 380 20.44 6.15 35.35
C GLN A 380 19.42 7.08 36.05
N LYS A 381 18.50 6.55 36.87
CA LYS A 381 17.44 7.29 37.58
C LYS A 381 16.56 8.17 36.68
N ARG A 382 16.41 7.78 35.41
CA ARG A 382 15.57 8.47 34.43
C ARG A 382 14.11 8.04 34.61
N LYS A 383 13.20 9.00 34.45
CA LYS A 383 11.75 8.73 34.48
C LYS A 383 11.26 8.31 33.10
N PHE A 384 10.25 7.46 33.07
CA PHE A 384 9.52 7.12 31.86
C PHE A 384 8.36 8.10 31.64
N ASN A 385 8.03 8.39 30.39
CA ASN A 385 6.88 9.22 30.03
C ASN A 385 6.09 8.63 28.87
N PHE A 386 5.17 7.72 29.20
CA PHE A 386 4.26 7.13 28.22
C PHE A 386 3.06 8.05 27.87
N LEU A 387 2.75 9.03 28.72
CA LEU A 387 1.63 9.96 28.55
C LEU A 387 2.09 11.28 27.90
N SER A 388 2.66 11.18 26.70
CA SER A 388 3.04 12.35 25.92
C SER A 388 2.12 12.51 24.69
N PRO A 389 1.93 13.73 24.16
CA PRO A 389 1.18 13.94 22.92
C PRO A 389 1.70 13.07 21.77
N ARG A 390 3.03 12.89 21.67
CA ARG A 390 3.66 12.05 20.65
C ARG A 390 3.32 10.57 20.80
N ASN A 391 3.32 10.05 22.03
CA ASN A 391 2.88 8.67 22.28
C ASN A 391 1.41 8.44 21.96
N MET A 392 0.55 9.44 22.17
CA MET A 392 -0.82 9.38 21.71
C MET A 392 -0.90 9.24 20.19
N GLN A 393 -0.07 9.95 19.42
CA GLN A 393 -0.04 9.82 17.95
C GLN A 393 0.30 8.39 17.52
N PHE A 394 1.33 7.79 18.13
CA PHE A 394 1.71 6.41 17.85
C PHE A 394 0.59 5.42 18.18
N LEU A 395 -0.10 5.58 19.32
CA LEU A 395 -1.23 4.72 19.67
C LEU A 395 -2.41 4.84 18.70
N ILE A 396 -2.75 6.07 18.27
CA ILE A 396 -3.82 6.27 17.29
C ILE A 396 -3.48 5.56 15.97
N ILE A 397 -2.23 5.74 15.48
CA ILE A 397 -1.77 5.10 14.24
C ILE A 397 -1.74 3.57 14.38
N ALA A 398 -1.35 3.05 15.54
CA ALA A 398 -1.29 1.61 15.80
C ALA A 398 -2.66 0.91 15.68
N ILE A 399 -3.77 1.64 15.80
CA ILE A 399 -5.13 1.10 15.69
C ILE A 399 -5.60 1.01 14.22
N TYR A 400 -4.89 1.62 13.26
CA TYR A 400 -5.32 1.66 11.85
C TYR A 400 -5.58 0.27 11.24
N PRO A 401 -4.71 -0.74 11.42
CA PRO A 401 -4.97 -2.11 10.95
C PRO A 401 -6.25 -2.72 11.51
N ILE A 402 -6.61 -2.40 12.76
CA ILE A 402 -7.85 -2.88 13.39
C ILE A 402 -9.05 -2.28 12.68
N ILE A 403 -9.06 -0.95 12.47
CA ILE A 403 -10.15 -0.25 11.78
C ILE A 403 -10.30 -0.82 10.35
N TRP A 404 -9.20 -0.94 9.62
CA TRP A 404 -9.20 -1.46 8.25
C TRP A 404 -9.74 -2.90 8.17
N SER A 405 -9.28 -3.78 9.06
CA SER A 405 -9.74 -5.18 9.13
C SER A 405 -11.22 -5.30 9.45
N GLN A 406 -11.80 -4.31 10.15
CA GLN A 406 -13.23 -4.28 10.47
C GLN A 406 -14.08 -3.66 9.37
N VAL A 407 -13.54 -2.74 8.58
CA VAL A 407 -14.24 -2.16 7.41
C VAL A 407 -14.26 -3.16 6.24
N LEU A 408 -13.18 -3.92 6.07
CA LEU A 408 -12.99 -4.87 4.96
C LEU A 408 -12.86 -6.32 5.45
N LYS A 409 -13.83 -6.77 6.27
CA LYS A 409 -13.80 -8.06 6.97
C LYS A 409 -13.57 -9.25 6.06
N ASN A 410 -14.44 -9.41 5.04
CA ASN A 410 -14.33 -10.50 4.07
C ASN A 410 -12.99 -10.46 3.35
N HIS A 411 -12.57 -9.29 2.88
CA HIS A 411 -11.31 -9.15 2.19
C HIS A 411 -10.10 -9.52 3.06
N THR A 412 -10.01 -9.02 4.29
CA THR A 412 -8.91 -9.34 5.22
C THR A 412 -8.89 -10.82 5.60
N TYR A 413 -10.06 -11.45 5.77
CA TYR A 413 -10.12 -12.86 6.12
C TYR A 413 -9.65 -13.75 4.96
N VAL A 414 -10.25 -13.58 3.78
CA VAL A 414 -9.95 -14.35 2.58
C VAL A 414 -8.49 -14.12 2.19
N HIS A 415 -8.06 -12.86 2.05
CA HIS A 415 -6.75 -12.47 1.54
C HIS A 415 -5.68 -12.27 2.63
N SER A 416 -5.79 -13.01 3.74
CA SER A 416 -4.93 -12.84 4.91
C SER A 416 -3.43 -12.98 4.61
N TRP A 417 -3.05 -13.79 3.62
CA TRP A 417 -1.65 -14.08 3.27
C TRP A 417 -0.87 -12.86 2.75
N PHE A 418 -1.55 -11.82 2.25
CA PHE A 418 -0.91 -10.54 1.93
C PHE A 418 -1.43 -9.36 2.74
N THR A 419 -2.70 -9.37 3.14
CA THR A 419 -3.28 -8.24 3.88
C THR A 419 -2.67 -8.09 5.27
N TYR A 420 -2.06 -9.14 5.85
CA TYR A 420 -1.33 -9.05 7.12
C TYR A 420 -0.28 -7.93 7.14
N ARG A 421 0.26 -7.54 5.97
CA ARG A 421 1.29 -6.49 5.86
C ARG A 421 0.85 -5.16 6.45
N ILE A 422 -0.46 -4.84 6.46
CA ILE A 422 -0.95 -3.60 7.08
C ILE A 422 -0.59 -3.51 8.57
N TRP A 423 -0.46 -4.65 9.27
CA TRP A 423 -0.06 -4.70 10.68
C TRP A 423 1.38 -4.25 10.93
N SER A 424 2.22 -4.17 9.89
CA SER A 424 3.54 -3.55 10.00
C SER A 424 3.46 -2.07 10.48
N ILE A 425 2.33 -1.39 10.24
CA ILE A 425 2.04 -0.06 10.80
C ILE A 425 1.96 -0.13 12.32
N SER A 426 1.18 -1.08 12.87
CA SER A 426 1.06 -1.26 14.32
C SER A 426 2.40 -1.66 14.93
N VAL A 427 3.14 -2.57 14.29
CA VAL A 427 4.47 -2.99 14.77
C VAL A 427 5.41 -1.79 14.86
N PHE A 428 5.49 -0.96 13.82
CA PHE A 428 6.34 0.23 13.84
C PHE A 428 5.88 1.25 14.90
N ALA A 429 4.58 1.58 14.91
CA ALA A 429 4.03 2.55 15.85
C ALA A 429 4.16 2.10 17.32
N ILE A 430 3.95 0.81 17.63
CA ILE A 430 4.10 0.27 18.99
C ILE A 430 5.57 0.27 19.41
N ALA A 431 6.49 -0.13 18.52
CA ALA A 431 7.92 -0.03 18.81
C ALA A 431 8.29 1.41 19.17
N LEU A 432 7.85 2.39 18.37
CA LEU A 432 8.05 3.80 18.66
C LEU A 432 7.43 4.22 19.99
N PHE A 433 6.17 3.86 20.27
CA PHE A 433 5.51 4.14 21.56
C PHE A 433 6.34 3.65 22.76
N LEU A 434 6.88 2.44 22.68
CA LEU A 434 7.68 1.86 23.75
C LEU A 434 9.03 2.59 23.92
N PHE A 435 9.78 2.77 22.84
CA PHE A 435 11.07 3.47 22.90
C PHE A 435 10.92 4.96 23.26
N TRP A 436 9.85 5.61 22.80
CA TRP A 436 9.58 7.00 23.15
C TRP A 436 9.15 7.16 24.60
N GLY A 437 8.33 6.24 25.11
CA GLY A 437 7.97 6.22 26.53
C GLY A 437 9.17 6.01 27.45
N VAL A 438 10.10 5.13 27.05
CA VAL A 438 11.31 4.84 27.81
C VAL A 438 12.37 5.94 27.67
N GLY A 439 12.47 6.57 26.50
CA GLY A 439 13.48 7.58 26.20
C GLY A 439 13.10 9.02 26.55
N ASN A 440 11.81 9.36 26.68
CA ASN A 440 11.38 10.74 26.89
C ASN A 440 11.59 11.20 28.36
N ILE A 441 12.75 11.81 28.58
CA ILE A 441 13.10 12.54 29.80
C ILE A 441 12.49 13.94 29.66
N ASN A 442 11.76 14.40 30.66
CA ASN A 442 11.34 15.80 30.71
C ASN A 442 12.58 16.71 30.59
N ASN A 443 12.81 17.31 29.41
CA ASN A 443 13.66 18.50 29.24
C ASN A 443 12.98 19.73 29.86
N CYS A 444 12.46 19.60 31.09
CA CYS A 444 11.82 20.66 31.87
C CYS A 444 12.13 20.50 33.36
N LEU A 445 13.39 20.27 33.71
CA LEU A 445 13.93 20.73 34.98
C LEU A 445 15.16 21.57 34.64
N ASN A 446 14.84 22.82 34.26
CA ASN A 446 15.69 24.01 34.16
C ASN A 446 17.13 23.80 34.65
N GLY A 447 18.03 23.59 33.70
CA GLY A 447 19.42 24.00 33.82
C GLY A 447 19.59 25.32 33.08
N ASP A 448 19.02 26.39 33.63
CA ASP A 448 19.46 27.75 33.37
C ASP A 448 19.92 28.31 34.72
N SER A 449 21.25 28.34 34.87
CA SER A 449 21.99 29.22 35.77
C SER A 449 22.03 30.63 35.19
#